data_AF-A0A954YC59-F1
#
_entry.id   AF-A0A954YC59-F1
#
_cell.length_a   1.000
_cell.length_b   1.000
_cell.length_c   1.000
_cell.angle_alpha   90.00
_cell.angle_beta   90.00
_cell.angle_gamma   90.00
#
_symmetry.space_group_name_H-M   'P 1'
#
loop_
_entity.id
_entity.type
_entity.pdbx_description
1 polymer ?
#
loop_
_entity_poly.entity_id
_entity_poly.type
_entity_poly.pdbx_seq_one_letter_code
_entity_poly.pdbx_strand_id
1 'polypeptide(L)'
;MVFSAIAGAALLALVFLIMTRFNFESMKIEYSADSKRKFLIIGAGAVSLAIAFFGALAGFNSAGQRRNTTPKLSWMGFFLNSAVLLAALCTFIFWFLSRDEFQAGT
;
A
#
# COMPACT_ATOMS: atom_id res chain seq x y z
N MET A 1 -5.94 -14.31 6.16
CA MET A 1 -5.18 -13.58 7.20
C MET A 1 -3.71 -13.37 6.84
N VAL A 2 -3.03 -14.36 6.25
CA VAL A 2 -1.63 -14.18 5.82
C VAL A 2 -1.48 -13.04 4.80
N PHE A 3 -2.33 -12.99 3.76
CA PHE A 3 -2.32 -11.90 2.77
C PHE A 3 -2.48 -10.52 3.40
N SER A 4 -3.44 -10.37 4.32
CA SER A 4 -3.69 -9.09 4.99
C SER A 4 -2.54 -8.67 5.92
N ALA A 5 -1.89 -9.63 6.57
CA ALA A 5 -0.73 -9.34 7.42
C ALA A 5 0.48 -8.88 6.58
N ILE A 6 0.77 -9.57 5.47
CA ILE A 6 1.88 -9.20 4.58
C ILE A 6 1.60 -7.86 3.89
N ALA A 7 0.39 -7.68 3.34
CA ALA A 7 -0.01 -6.43 2.71
C ALA A 7 0.01 -5.25 3.70
N GLY A 8 -0.44 -5.48 4.94
CA GLY A 8 -0.39 -4.49 6.02
C GLY A 8 1.04 -4.14 6.42
N ALA A 9 1.94 -5.12 6.55
CA ALA A 9 3.35 -4.86 6.82
C ALA A 9 4.02 -4.05 5.69
N ALA A 10 3.72 -4.38 4.44
CA ALA A 10 4.20 -3.63 3.27
C ALA A 10 3.63 -2.20 3.24
N LEU A 11 2.37 -2.01 3.62
CA LEU A 11 1.74 -0.69 3.76
C LEU A 11 2.43 0.14 4.85
N LEU A 12 2.72 -0.45 6.02
CA LEU A 12 3.42 0.25 7.10
C LEU A 12 4.83 0.66 6.66
N ALA A 13 5.54 -0.20 5.92
CA ALA A 13 6.83 0.15 5.35
C ALA A 13 6.72 1.31 4.34
N LEU A 14 5.70 1.30 3.49
CA LEU A 14 5.42 2.38 2.54
C LEU A 14 5.18 3.72 3.27
N VAL A 15 4.29 3.72 4.27
CA VAL A 15 3.98 4.91 5.08
C VAL A 15 5.22 5.42 5.80
N PHE A 16 6.01 4.52 6.40
CA PHE A 16 7.25 4.88 7.06
C PHE A 16 8.24 5.54 6.11
N LEU A 17 8.46 4.97 4.91
CA LEU A 17 9.36 5.53 3.91
C LEU A 17 8.95 6.94 3.48
N ILE A 18 7.64 7.19 3.32
CA ILE A 18 7.10 8.49 2.93
C ILE A 18 7.26 9.51 4.07
N MET A 19 6.87 9.14 5.29
CA MET A 19 6.87 10.06 6.44
C MET A 19 8.27 10.51 6.85
N THR A 20 9.31 9.68 6.64
CA THR A 20 10.69 10.07 6.98
C THR A 20 11.25 11.26 6.20
N ARG A 21 10.62 11.64 5.08
CA ARG A 21 11.06 12.77 4.23
C ARG A 21 9.94 13.78 3.98
N PHE A 22 8.83 13.66 4.69
CA PHE A 22 7.74 14.60 4.58
C PHE A 22 8.10 15.91 5.30
N ASN A 23 8.22 16.99 4.54
CA ASN A 23 8.42 18.32 5.10
C ASN A 23 7.05 18.94 5.37
N PHE A 24 6.70 19.09 6.65
CA PHE A 24 5.41 19.63 7.08
C PHE A 24 5.20 21.09 6.68
N GLU A 25 6.26 21.88 6.55
CA GLU A 25 6.17 23.29 6.16
C GLU A 25 5.87 23.45 4.67
N SER A 26 6.47 22.59 3.83
CA SER A 26 6.32 22.66 2.38
C SER A 26 5.19 21.76 1.84
N MET A 27 4.57 20.94 2.69
CA MET A 27 3.65 19.86 2.33
C MET A 27 4.13 19.00 1.15
N LYS A 28 5.45 18.84 1.06
CA LYS A 28 6.13 18.19 -0.06
C LYS A 28 7.09 17.16 0.45
N ILE A 29 7.30 16.14 -0.35
CA ILE A 29 8.27 15.10 -0.06
C ILE A 29 9.48 15.39 -0.93
N GLU A 30 10.55 15.84 -0.28
CA GLU A 30 11.79 16.24 -0.93
C GLU A 30 12.58 15.00 -1.34
N TYR A 31 12.78 14.82 -2.64
CA TYR A 31 13.62 13.76 -3.19
C TYR A 31 14.78 14.33 -3.97
N SER A 32 15.99 13.88 -3.65
CA SER A 32 17.13 13.99 -4.57
C SER A 32 16.89 13.10 -5.79
N ALA A 33 17.23 13.59 -6.99
CA ALA A 33 17.02 12.90 -8.25
C ALA A 33 17.60 11.47 -8.29
N ASP A 34 18.69 11.21 -7.55
CA ASP A 34 19.40 9.92 -7.51
C ASP A 34 18.98 9.00 -6.34
N SER A 35 17.84 9.27 -5.70
CA SER A 35 17.45 8.51 -4.51
C SER A 35 16.87 7.13 -4.85
N LYS A 36 17.63 6.07 -4.55
CA LYS A 36 17.17 4.66 -4.53
C LYS A 36 15.86 4.43 -3.74
N ARG A 37 15.48 5.39 -2.89
CA ARG A 37 14.21 5.38 -2.14
C ARG A 37 12.98 5.45 -3.03
N LYS A 38 13.02 6.15 -4.17
CA LYS A 38 11.88 6.18 -5.11
C LYS A 38 11.51 4.76 -5.56
N PHE A 39 12.50 3.95 -5.91
CA PHE A 39 12.30 2.55 -6.26
C PHE A 39 11.77 1.71 -5.10
N LEU A 40 12.23 1.95 -3.87
CA LEU A 40 11.71 1.25 -2.68
C LEU A 40 10.25 1.60 -2.39
N ILE A 41 9.85 2.86 -2.56
CA ILE A 41 8.46 3.30 -2.39
C ILE A 41 7.56 2.68 -3.47
N ILE A 42 8.00 2.69 -4.73
CA ILE A 42 7.28 2.03 -5.83
C ILE A 42 7.17 0.53 -5.57
N GLY A 43 8.26 -0.12 -5.16
CA GLY A 43 8.27 -1.54 -4.85
C GLY A 43 7.35 -1.90 -3.68
N ALA A 44 7.45 -1.18 -2.57
CA ALA A 44 6.59 -1.39 -1.40
C ALA A 44 5.11 -1.13 -1.72
N GLY A 45 4.82 -0.07 -2.48
CA GLY A 45 3.48 0.26 -2.95
C GLY A 45 2.91 -0.84 -3.86
N ALA A 46 3.68 -1.26 -4.87
CA ALA A 46 3.26 -2.32 -5.80
C ALA A 46 3.02 -3.65 -5.08
N VAL A 47 3.90 -4.04 -4.15
CA VAL A 47 3.75 -5.26 -3.36
C VAL A 47 2.52 -5.19 -2.46
N SER A 48 2.32 -4.08 -1.74
CA SER A 48 1.14 -3.92 -0.87
C SER A 48 -0.16 -3.97 -1.68
N LEU A 49 -0.22 -3.26 -2.81
CA LEU A 49 -1.37 -3.24 -3.72
C LEU A 49 -1.66 -4.62 -4.30
N ALA A 50 -0.65 -5.31 -4.84
CA ALA A 50 -0.82 -6.63 -5.44
C ALA A 50 -1.34 -7.65 -4.41
N ILE A 51 -0.69 -7.73 -3.24
CA ILE A 51 -1.05 -8.70 -2.21
C ILE A 51 -2.43 -8.39 -1.63
N ALA A 52 -2.75 -7.11 -1.36
CA ALA A 52 -4.06 -6.72 -0.88
C ALA A 52 -5.16 -7.00 -1.92
N PHE A 53 -4.90 -6.74 -3.20
CA PHE A 53 -5.84 -7.01 -4.29
C PHE A 53 -6.13 -8.50 -4.43
N PHE A 54 -5.09 -9.36 -4.52
CA PHE A 54 -5.29 -10.81 -4.59
C PHE A 54 -5.92 -11.37 -3.31
N GLY A 55 -5.56 -10.84 -2.14
CA GLY A 55 -6.15 -11.20 -0.87
C GLY A 55 -7.64 -10.86 -0.79
N ALA A 56 -8.05 -9.70 -1.33
CA ALA A 56 -9.44 -9.30 -1.42
C ALA A 56 -10.22 -10.20 -2.39
N LEU A 57 -9.69 -10.46 -3.60
CA LEU A 57 -10.33 -11.37 -4.56
C LEU A 57 -10.50 -12.78 -4.00
N ALA A 58 -9.47 -13.31 -3.34
CA ALA A 58 -9.54 -14.63 -2.69
C ALA A 58 -10.59 -14.67 -1.58
N GLY A 59 -10.66 -13.62 -0.76
CA GLY A 59 -11.68 -13.48 0.29
C GLY A 59 -13.10 -13.42 -0.28
N PHE A 60 -13.31 -12.60 -1.31
CA PHE A 60 -14.60 -12.43 -1.98
C PHE A 60 -15.07 -13.74 -2.63
N ASN A 61 -14.19 -14.39 -3.40
CA ASN A 61 -14.51 -15.65 -4.08
C ASN A 61 -14.83 -16.77 -3.09
N SER A 62 -14.12 -16.83 -1.95
CA SER A 62 -14.37 -17.84 -0.92
C SER A 62 -15.64 -17.57 -0.10
N ALA A 63 -15.97 -16.31 0.17
CA ALA A 63 -17.09 -15.94 1.04
C ALA A 63 -18.46 -16.27 0.44
N GLY A 64 -18.59 -16.28 -0.89
CA GLY A 64 -19.84 -16.60 -1.59
C GLY A 64 -20.10 -18.10 -1.82
N GLN A 65 -19.16 -18.99 -1.45
CA GLN A 65 -19.29 -20.41 -1.75
C GLN A 65 -20.16 -21.15 -0.72
N ARG A 66 -21.19 -21.86 -1.20
CA ARG A 66 -22.07 -22.71 -0.38
C ARG A 66 -21.32 -23.83 0.38
N ARG A 67 -20.13 -24.22 -0.09
CA ARG A 67 -19.28 -25.25 0.53
C ARG A 67 -18.30 -24.71 1.58
N ASN A 68 -18.23 -23.39 1.76
CA ASN A 68 -17.36 -22.80 2.75
C ASN A 68 -17.97 -22.97 4.15
N THR A 69 -17.29 -23.73 5.01
CA THR A 69 -17.70 -23.96 6.40
C THR A 69 -17.39 -22.76 7.31
N THR A 70 -16.56 -21.82 6.85
CA THR A 70 -16.11 -20.64 7.60
C THR A 70 -16.32 -19.33 6.82
N PRO A 71 -17.55 -18.99 6.38
CA PRO A 71 -17.81 -17.82 5.54
C PRO A 71 -17.51 -16.50 6.24
N LYS A 72 -17.73 -16.42 7.56
CA LYS A 72 -17.40 -15.23 8.37
C LYS A 72 -15.91 -14.88 8.28
N LEU A 73 -15.04 -15.89 8.29
CA LEU A 73 -13.59 -15.68 8.22
C LEU A 73 -13.16 -15.17 6.83
N SER A 74 -13.79 -15.68 5.77
CA SER A 74 -13.54 -15.23 4.40
C SER A 74 -14.01 -13.78 4.18
N TRP A 75 -15.18 -13.41 4.71
CA TRP A 75 -15.65 -12.01 4.69
C TRP A 75 -14.72 -11.08 5.45
N MET A 76 -14.28 -11.48 6.65
CA MET A 76 -13.32 -10.70 7.42
C MET A 76 -12.00 -10.52 6.67
N GLY A 77 -11.52 -11.58 6.00
CA GLY A 77 -10.36 -11.52 5.12
C GLY A 77 -10.56 -10.56 3.94
N PHE A 78 -11.72 -10.58 3.29
CA PHE A 78 -12.07 -9.65 2.23
C PHE A 78 -12.03 -8.19 2.71
N PHE A 79 -12.78 -7.86 3.77
CA PHE A 79 -12.86 -6.48 4.26
C PHE A 79 -11.49 -5.96 4.73
N LEU A 80 -10.71 -6.78 5.42
CA LEU A 80 -9.40 -6.37 5.89
C LEU A 80 -8.43 -6.13 4.73
N ASN A 81 -8.39 -6.99 3.72
CA ASN A 81 -7.56 -6.76 2.54
C ASN A 81 -8.05 -5.55 1.72
N SER A 82 -9.37 -5.36 1.57
CA SER A 82 -9.94 -4.18 0.90
C SER A 82 -9.60 -2.88 1.62
N ALA A 83 -9.59 -2.87 2.96
CA ALA A 83 -9.17 -1.72 3.75
C ALA A 83 -7.68 -1.41 3.55
N VAL A 84 -6.81 -2.44 3.55
CA VAL A 84 -5.38 -2.27 3.27
C VAL A 84 -5.16 -1.79 1.83
N LEU A 85 -5.90 -2.32 0.86
CA LEU A 85 -5.83 -1.91 -0.55
C LEU A 85 -6.18 -0.42 -0.69
N LEU A 86 -7.27 0.02 -0.06
CA LEU A 86 -7.70 1.42 -0.06
C LEU A 86 -6.63 2.32 0.57
N ALA A 87 -6.13 1.96 1.76
CA ALA A 87 -5.10 2.73 2.44
C ALA A 87 -3.78 2.81 1.66
N ALA A 88 -3.38 1.71 0.99
CA ALA A 88 -2.22 1.68 0.11
C ALA A 88 -2.41 2.57 -1.11
N LEU A 89 -3.59 2.54 -1.75
CA LEU A 89 -3.92 3.45 -2.86
C LEU A 89 -3.87 4.91 -2.42
N CYS A 90 -4.52 5.28 -1.31
CA CYS A 90 -4.52 6.65 -0.80
C CYS A 90 -3.09 7.11 -0.49
N THR A 91 -2.28 6.27 0.15
CA THR A 91 -0.89 6.59 0.51
C THR A 91 -0.01 6.75 -0.74
N PHE A 92 -0.20 5.88 -1.73
CA PHE A 92 0.56 5.92 -2.98
C PHE A 92 0.18 7.15 -3.83
N ILE A 93 -1.11 7.47 -3.91
CA ILE A 93 -1.61 8.68 -4.59
C ILE A 93 -1.09 9.93 -3.88
N PHE A 94 -1.16 9.98 -2.55
CA PHE A 94 -0.61 11.08 -1.76
C PHE A 94 0.88 11.28 -2.07
N TRP A 95 1.67 10.20 -2.04
CA TRP A 95 3.08 10.27 -2.44
C TRP A 95 3.27 10.80 -3.87
N PHE A 96 2.46 10.33 -4.82
CA PHE A 96 2.57 10.73 -6.21
C PHE A 96 2.24 12.21 -6.43
N LEU A 97 1.28 12.76 -5.70
CA LEU A 97 0.87 14.17 -5.78
C LEU A 97 1.78 15.11 -4.98
N SER A 98 2.36 14.63 -3.88
CA SER A 98 3.20 15.43 -2.97
C SER A 98 4.70 15.29 -3.25
N ARG A 99 5.12 14.46 -4.21
CA ARG A 99 6.53 14.39 -4.60
C ARG A 99 6.91 15.66 -5.36
N ASP A 100 7.98 16.32 -4.92
CA ASP A 100 8.61 17.38 -5.68
C ASP A 100 9.94 16.86 -6.20
N GLU A 101 10.12 16.87 -7.52
CA GLU A 101 11.36 16.41 -8.13
C GLU A 101 12.31 17.60 -8.24
N PHE A 102 13.22 17.70 -7.27
CA PHE A 102 14.28 18.69 -7.36
C PHE A 102 15.26 18.24 -8.46
N GLN A 103 15.10 18.80 -9.66
CA GLN A 103 16.06 18.70 -10.74
C GLN A 103 17.27 19.54 -10.32
N ALA A 104 18.24 18.92 -9.65
CA ALA A 104 19.56 19.51 -9.50
C ALA A 104 20.15 19.59 -10.91
N GLY A 105 20.04 20.78 -11.52
CA GLY A 105 20.58 21.04 -12.83
C GLY A 105 22.07 20.74 -12.87
N THR A 106 22.43 19.79 -13.73
CA THR A 106 23.72 19.69 -14.42
C THR A 106 23.45 19.15 -15.81
#